data_AF-A0A3S5GIM8-F1
#
_entry.id   AF-A0A3S5GIM8-F1
#
_cell.length_a   1.000
_cell.length_b   1.000
_cell.length_c   1.000
_cell.angle_alpha   90.00
_cell.angle_beta   90.00
_cell.angle_gamma   90.00
#
_symmetry.space_group_name_H-M   'P 1'
#
loop_
_entity.id
_entity.type
_entity.pdbx_description
1 polymer ?
#
loop_
_entity_poly.entity_id
_entity_poly.type
_entity_poly.pdbx_seq_one_letter_code
_entity_poly.pdbx_strand_id
1 'polypeptide(L)'
;MEPSDAAPGTDENRGTAVRGGRGIWLRCDVDGLASQHHAKVYGKAASGSPPMSVPHLDTRIIDGRRSLLFGPYAGFSTRFLKHGSLGDLFESIRAGNLIPLLDVAKDNIALEEYLLAEVFQTHRAQFEALEAFFPQAQSKDWKVQVAGQRVQIIKPNSGDYGGSLKFGTELVVCEDRSLAALLGASPGASTAASVALDMVKTCFADRLTESRWLPKLRQVFPTYGIDLAVDEAACLASRARTAAVLGIVDINR
;
A
#
# COMPACT_ATOMS: atom_id res chain seq x y z
N MET A 1 -14.41 4.01 0.71
CA MET A 1 -14.15 5.43 0.97
C MET A 1 -13.70 6.00 -0.34
N GLU A 2 -14.58 6.77 -0.99
CA GLU A 2 -14.29 7.29 -2.30
C GLU A 2 -13.20 8.37 -2.22
N PRO A 3 -12.31 8.48 -3.23
CA PRO A 3 -11.50 9.69 -3.43
C PRO A 3 -12.35 10.96 -3.59
N SER A 4 -13.63 10.83 -3.96
CA SER A 4 -14.65 11.90 -4.01
C SER A 4 -15.33 12.18 -2.67
N ASP A 5 -15.22 11.29 -1.67
CA ASP A 5 -15.76 11.50 -0.32
C ASP A 5 -14.79 12.28 0.58
N ALA A 6 -13.66 12.75 0.04
CA ALA A 6 -12.91 13.83 0.67
C ALA A 6 -13.81 15.07 0.64
N ALA A 7 -14.55 15.27 1.73
CA ALA A 7 -15.53 16.33 1.93
C ALA A 7 -15.04 17.66 1.32
N PRO A 8 -15.88 18.35 0.51
CA PRO A 8 -15.57 19.70 0.08
C PRO A 8 -15.69 20.60 1.30
N GLY A 9 -14.59 20.85 2.02
CA GLY A 9 -14.65 21.79 3.15
C GLY A 9 -13.53 21.79 4.18
N THR A 10 -12.55 20.88 4.19
CA THR A 10 -11.41 21.01 5.12
C THR A 10 -10.25 21.76 4.47
N ASP A 11 -9.71 22.77 5.15
CA ASP A 11 -8.54 23.57 4.73
C ASP A 11 -7.28 22.68 4.52
N GLU A 12 -7.31 21.45 5.04
CA GLU A 12 -6.25 20.43 5.03
C GLU A 12 -5.90 19.84 3.65
N ASN A 13 -6.69 20.11 2.61
CA ASN A 13 -6.45 19.60 1.24
C ASN A 13 -5.81 20.62 0.28
N ARG A 14 -5.44 21.82 0.76
CA ARG A 14 -4.77 22.84 -0.06
C ARG A 14 -3.32 22.42 -0.37
N GLY A 15 -3.13 21.59 -1.40
CA GLY A 15 -1.82 21.26 -1.96
C GLY A 15 -1.59 19.79 -2.28
N THR A 16 -2.54 18.91 -1.95
CA THR A 16 -2.45 17.48 -2.27
C THR A 16 -2.63 17.26 -3.77
N ALA A 17 -1.72 16.49 -4.38
CA ALA A 17 -1.85 16.00 -5.75
C ALA A 17 -2.02 14.48 -5.77
N VAL A 18 -2.50 13.95 -6.89
CA VAL A 18 -2.83 12.54 -7.05
C VAL A 18 -2.42 12.02 -8.42
N ARG A 19 -1.87 10.80 -8.46
CA ARG A 19 -1.48 10.12 -9.71
C ARG A 19 -2.26 8.82 -9.88
N GLY A 20 -2.91 8.64 -11.03
CA GLY A 20 -3.68 7.45 -11.37
C GLY A 20 -2.83 6.32 -11.96
N GLY A 21 -3.17 5.07 -11.63
CA GLY A 21 -2.61 3.85 -12.19
C GLY A 21 -3.66 2.73 -12.28
N ARG A 22 -3.43 1.74 -13.14
CA ARG A 22 -4.23 0.50 -13.23
C ARG A 22 -3.39 -0.70 -12.86
N GLY A 23 -3.98 -1.63 -12.13
CA GLY A 23 -3.38 -2.94 -11.91
C GLY A 23 -3.81 -3.91 -13.00
N ILE A 24 -2.83 -4.52 -13.67
CA ILE A 24 -3.03 -5.54 -14.71
C ILE A 24 -2.53 -6.88 -14.18
N TRP A 25 -3.27 -7.95 -14.48
CA TRP A 25 -2.95 -9.33 -14.06
C TRP A 25 -3.15 -10.29 -15.22
N LEU A 26 -2.35 -11.35 -15.28
CA LEU A 26 -2.64 -12.53 -16.07
C LEU A 26 -3.48 -13.48 -15.23
N ARG A 27 -4.69 -13.80 -15.70
CA ARG A 27 -5.65 -14.67 -15.03
C ARG A 27 -5.74 -16.02 -15.75
N CYS A 28 -5.70 -17.11 -15.00
CA CYS A 28 -5.98 -18.46 -15.48
C CYS A 28 -7.15 -19.08 -14.70
N ASP A 29 -8.12 -19.61 -15.42
CA ASP A 29 -9.35 -20.22 -14.87
C ASP A 29 -9.41 -21.74 -15.12
N VAL A 30 -8.28 -22.37 -15.49
CA VAL A 30 -8.23 -23.82 -15.71
C VAL A 30 -8.25 -24.53 -14.36
N ASP A 31 -9.37 -25.16 -14.01
CA ASP A 31 -9.60 -25.80 -12.71
C ASP A 31 -8.48 -26.77 -12.31
N GLY A 32 -7.97 -27.54 -13.28
CA GLY A 32 -6.87 -28.49 -13.07
C GLY A 32 -5.57 -27.83 -12.64
N LEU A 33 -5.24 -26.65 -13.17
CA LEU A 33 -4.08 -25.87 -12.72
C LEU A 33 -4.37 -25.13 -11.42
N ALA A 34 -5.52 -24.46 -11.35
CA ALA A 34 -5.87 -23.62 -10.21
C ALA A 34 -5.97 -24.43 -8.90
N SER A 35 -6.44 -25.67 -8.99
CA SER A 35 -6.56 -26.57 -7.83
C SER A 35 -5.22 -27.06 -7.29
N GLN A 36 -4.14 -26.99 -8.07
CA GLN A 36 -2.81 -27.41 -7.61
C GLN A 36 -2.08 -26.32 -6.81
N HIS A 37 -2.56 -25.07 -6.85
CA HIS A 37 -1.94 -23.93 -6.18
C HIS A 37 -2.79 -23.42 -5.02
N HIS A 38 -2.28 -23.52 -3.80
CA HIS A 38 -2.99 -23.12 -2.58
C HIS A 38 -2.35 -21.95 -1.83
N ALA A 39 -1.21 -21.46 -2.32
CA ALA A 39 -0.42 -20.45 -1.64
C ALA A 39 -0.23 -19.21 -2.51
N LYS A 40 0.16 -18.11 -1.88
CA LYS A 40 0.65 -16.93 -2.58
C LYS A 40 2.16 -17.00 -2.64
N VAL A 41 2.73 -17.03 -3.84
CA VAL A 41 4.18 -17.21 -4.04
C VAL A 41 4.76 -15.97 -4.69
N TYR A 42 5.73 -15.37 -4.03
CA TYR A 42 6.42 -14.16 -4.49
C TYR A 42 7.64 -14.53 -5.32
N GLY A 43 7.83 -13.84 -6.45
CA GLY A 43 9.04 -13.94 -7.24
C GLY A 43 10.23 -13.27 -6.57
N LYS A 44 11.42 -13.61 -7.06
CA LYS A 44 12.63 -12.86 -6.74
C LYS A 44 12.55 -11.50 -7.45
N ALA A 45 12.77 -10.42 -6.72
CA ALA A 45 12.88 -9.10 -7.32
C ALA A 45 14.03 -9.08 -8.34
N ALA A 46 13.77 -8.60 -9.56
CA ALA A 46 14.85 -8.30 -10.48
C ALA A 46 15.68 -7.12 -9.92
N SER A 47 16.99 -7.11 -10.20
CA SER A 47 17.86 -6.02 -9.75
C SER A 47 17.30 -4.67 -10.23
N GLY A 48 17.13 -3.71 -9.30
CA GLY A 48 16.57 -2.39 -9.60
C GLY A 48 15.04 -2.29 -9.60
N SER A 49 14.29 -3.38 -9.37
CA SER A 49 12.83 -3.30 -9.21
C SER A 49 12.46 -2.65 -7.87
N PRO A 50 11.50 -1.71 -7.82
CA PRO A 50 10.99 -1.19 -6.56
C PRO A 50 10.47 -2.35 -5.68
N PRO A 51 10.68 -2.31 -4.35
CA PRO A 51 10.37 -3.44 -3.46
C PRO A 51 8.88 -3.83 -3.41
N MET A 52 7.99 -3.02 -4.01
CA MET A 52 6.54 -3.25 -4.03
C MET A 52 6.00 -3.80 -5.36
N SER A 53 6.81 -3.90 -6.42
CA SER A 53 6.33 -4.15 -7.80
C SER A 53 6.61 -5.56 -8.33
N VAL A 54 7.10 -6.47 -7.48
CA VAL A 54 7.51 -7.81 -7.95
C VAL A 54 6.27 -8.66 -8.28
N PRO A 55 6.21 -9.24 -9.49
CA PRO A 55 5.15 -10.17 -9.85
C PRO A 55 5.13 -11.39 -8.92
N HIS A 56 3.94 -11.86 -8.63
CA HIS A 56 3.68 -12.99 -7.78
C HIS A 56 2.50 -13.79 -8.32
N LEU A 57 2.51 -15.08 -8.01
CA LEU A 57 1.44 -16.02 -8.36
C LEU A 57 0.54 -16.23 -7.16
N ASP A 58 -0.73 -15.90 -7.32
CA ASP A 58 -1.74 -15.92 -6.27
C ASP A 58 -2.96 -16.74 -6.69
N THR A 59 -3.62 -17.37 -5.72
CA THR A 59 -4.88 -18.07 -5.92
C THR A 59 -6.02 -17.24 -5.36
N ARG A 60 -7.05 -16.99 -6.17
CA ARG A 60 -8.25 -16.25 -5.77
C ARG A 60 -9.51 -17.06 -6.04
N ILE A 61 -10.55 -16.75 -5.27
CA ILE A 61 -11.91 -17.23 -5.55
C ILE A 61 -12.66 -16.08 -6.19
N ILE A 62 -13.05 -16.24 -7.45
CA ILE A 62 -13.80 -15.25 -8.24
C ILE A 62 -15.07 -15.92 -8.73
N ASP A 63 -16.23 -15.35 -8.41
CA ASP A 63 -17.55 -15.90 -8.76
C ASP A 63 -17.71 -17.37 -8.36
N GLY A 64 -17.18 -17.74 -7.18
CA GLY A 64 -17.23 -19.09 -6.64
C GLY A 64 -16.25 -20.08 -7.29
N ARG A 65 -15.45 -19.67 -8.29
CA ARG A 65 -14.44 -20.50 -8.95
C ARG A 65 -13.03 -20.11 -8.53
N ARG A 66 -12.13 -21.10 -8.51
CA ARG A 66 -10.72 -20.87 -8.20
C ARG A 66 -9.99 -20.40 -9.46
N SER A 67 -9.26 -19.30 -9.34
CA SER A 67 -8.49 -18.70 -10.43
C SER A 67 -7.07 -18.41 -9.97
N LEU A 68 -6.10 -18.56 -10.87
CA LEU A 68 -4.74 -18.11 -10.66
C LEU A 68 -4.57 -16.71 -11.22
N LEU A 69 -3.84 -15.86 -10.50
CA LEU A 69 -3.49 -14.52 -10.95
C LEU A 69 -1.98 -14.34 -10.84
N PHE A 70 -1.37 -13.88 -11.92
CA PHE A 70 0.04 -13.52 -11.96
C PHE A 70 0.23 -12.04 -12.29
N GLY A 71 1.03 -11.35 -11.48
CA GLY A 71 1.21 -9.90 -11.53
C GLY A 71 1.49 -9.34 -10.13
N PRO A 72 1.25 -8.04 -9.86
CA PRO A 72 0.68 -7.06 -10.77
C PRO A 72 1.69 -6.58 -11.82
N TYR A 73 1.19 -6.14 -12.97
CA TYR A 73 1.90 -5.29 -13.92
C TYR A 73 1.30 -3.88 -13.86
N ALA A 74 2.13 -2.85 -13.99
CA ALA A 74 1.61 -1.49 -14.04
C ALA A 74 0.91 -1.18 -15.37
N GLY A 75 -0.28 -0.60 -15.27
CA GLY A 75 -0.99 0.04 -16.37
C GLY A 75 -1.25 1.52 -16.07
N PHE A 76 -1.47 2.32 -17.10
CA PHE A 76 -1.73 3.75 -16.96
C PHE A 76 -3.23 4.08 -17.03
N SER A 77 -3.68 5.02 -16.19
CA SER A 77 -5.03 5.58 -16.22
C SER A 77 -5.01 7.03 -15.82
N THR A 78 -5.71 7.87 -16.58
CA THR A 78 -6.08 9.22 -16.15
C THR A 78 -7.38 9.26 -15.35
N ARG A 79 -8.15 8.15 -15.33
CA ARG A 79 -9.31 7.98 -14.43
C ARG A 79 -8.83 7.65 -13.03
N PHE A 80 -9.46 8.24 -12.04
CA PHE A 80 -9.25 7.96 -10.62
C PHE A 80 -10.30 7.00 -10.07
N LEU A 81 -11.51 7.01 -10.64
CA LEU A 81 -12.61 6.13 -10.27
C LEU A 81 -12.90 5.08 -11.35
N LYS A 82 -13.46 3.93 -10.95
CA LYS A 82 -13.86 2.85 -11.88
C LYS A 82 -14.74 3.38 -13.02
N HIS A 83 -15.63 4.31 -12.69
CA HIS A 83 -16.54 5.01 -13.63
C HIS A 83 -16.19 6.51 -13.79
N GLY A 84 -14.95 6.91 -13.47
CA GLY A 84 -14.48 8.29 -13.54
C GLY A 84 -14.19 8.79 -14.96
N SER A 85 -13.87 10.08 -15.06
CA SER A 85 -13.59 10.75 -16.32
C SER A 85 -12.13 10.58 -16.73
N LEU A 86 -11.87 10.61 -18.04
CA LEU A 86 -10.49 10.74 -18.54
C LEU A 86 -9.86 12.09 -18.17
N GLY A 87 -10.70 13.07 -17.78
CA GLY A 87 -10.31 14.37 -17.29
C GLY A 87 -9.87 14.40 -15.81
N ASP A 88 -10.11 13.33 -15.03
CA ASP A 88 -9.89 13.34 -13.57
C ASP A 88 -8.47 13.83 -13.20
N LEU A 89 -7.45 13.36 -13.92
CA LEU A 89 -6.07 13.80 -13.73
C LEU A 89 -5.88 15.30 -13.96
N PHE A 90 -6.42 15.85 -15.05
CA PHE A 90 -6.25 17.25 -15.39
C PHE A 90 -7.04 18.16 -14.44
N GLU A 91 -8.25 17.76 -14.07
CA GLU A 91 -9.10 18.45 -13.11
C GLU A 91 -8.49 18.49 -11.70
N SER A 92 -7.63 17.52 -11.38
CA SER A 92 -6.92 17.48 -10.10
C SER A 92 -5.75 18.44 -9.99
N ILE A 93 -5.25 18.98 -11.12
CA ILE A 93 -4.15 19.93 -11.12
C ILE A 93 -4.68 21.31 -10.70
N ARG A 94 -4.14 21.83 -9.61
CA ARG A 94 -4.46 23.15 -9.05
C ARG A 94 -3.19 23.94 -8.85
N ALA A 95 -3.28 25.27 -8.85
CA ALA A 95 -2.12 26.13 -8.64
C ALA A 95 -1.36 25.79 -7.34
N GLY A 96 -2.09 25.41 -6.28
CA GLY A 96 -1.49 25.03 -4.99
C GLY A 96 -0.82 23.65 -4.94
N ASN A 97 -1.01 22.78 -5.93
CA ASN A 97 -0.42 21.42 -5.94
C ASN A 97 0.56 21.18 -7.11
N LEU A 98 0.79 22.20 -7.95
CA LEU A 98 1.67 22.10 -9.11
C LEU A 98 3.15 21.93 -8.73
N ILE A 99 3.63 22.71 -7.74
CA ILE A 99 5.02 22.61 -7.27
C ILE A 99 5.27 21.23 -6.62
N PRO A 100 4.42 20.74 -5.70
CA PRO A 100 4.56 19.38 -5.17
C PRO A 100 4.57 18.28 -6.25
N LEU A 101 3.74 18.41 -7.30
CA LEU A 101 3.67 17.43 -8.38
C LEU A 101 4.95 17.39 -9.22
N LEU A 102 5.53 18.55 -9.53
CA LEU A 102 6.79 18.66 -10.28
C LEU A 102 7.98 18.18 -9.46
N ASP A 103 8.00 18.49 -8.17
CA ASP A 103 9.08 18.09 -7.26
C ASP A 103 9.14 16.57 -7.11
N VAL A 104 7.97 15.92 -6.95
CA VAL A 104 7.87 14.46 -6.96
C VAL A 104 8.36 13.86 -8.27
N ALA A 105 7.98 14.43 -9.42
CA ALA A 105 8.40 13.91 -10.72
C ALA A 105 9.92 13.92 -10.86
N LYS A 106 10.56 14.99 -10.39
CA LYS A 106 12.02 15.13 -10.38
C LYS A 106 12.69 14.16 -9.39
N ASP A 107 12.17 14.02 -8.18
CA ASP A 107 12.80 13.22 -7.14
C ASP A 107 12.59 11.72 -7.31
N ASN A 108 11.63 11.31 -8.15
CA ASN A 108 11.25 9.91 -8.33
C ASN A 108 11.42 9.42 -9.77
N ILE A 109 12.29 10.06 -10.56
CA ILE A 109 12.54 9.73 -11.97
C ILE A 109 12.72 8.21 -12.18
N ALA A 110 13.53 7.53 -11.36
CA ALA A 110 13.75 6.09 -11.50
C ALA A 110 12.46 5.25 -11.35
N LEU A 111 11.56 5.65 -10.45
CA LEU A 111 10.25 5.02 -10.29
C LEU A 111 9.33 5.36 -11.47
N GLU A 112 9.38 6.59 -11.97
CA GLU A 112 8.61 7.01 -13.14
C GLU A 112 9.03 6.26 -14.41
N GLU A 113 10.33 6.15 -14.65
CA GLU A 113 10.92 5.36 -15.74
C GLU A 113 10.49 3.89 -15.64
N TYR A 114 10.57 3.30 -14.44
CA TYR A 114 10.12 1.92 -14.22
C TYR A 114 8.63 1.75 -14.53
N LEU A 115 7.77 2.62 -13.99
CA LEU A 115 6.33 2.56 -14.22
C LEU A 115 5.97 2.82 -15.70
N LEU A 116 6.67 3.73 -16.38
CA LEU A 116 6.50 3.96 -17.81
C LEU A 116 6.92 2.73 -18.61
N ALA A 117 8.06 2.12 -18.29
CA ALA A 117 8.52 0.90 -18.93
C ALA A 117 7.51 -0.26 -18.75
N GLU A 118 6.95 -0.43 -17.55
CA GLU A 118 5.88 -1.40 -17.29
C GLU A 118 4.60 -1.09 -18.09
N VAL A 119 4.19 0.18 -18.18
CA VAL A 119 3.03 0.59 -18.97
C VAL A 119 3.20 0.26 -20.46
N PHE A 120 4.43 0.36 -20.97
CA PHE A 120 4.77 -0.03 -22.33
C PHE A 120 5.12 -1.51 -22.50
N GLN A 121 5.06 -2.33 -21.44
CA GLN A 121 5.27 -3.77 -21.58
C GLN A 121 4.18 -4.38 -22.44
N THR A 122 4.63 -5.08 -23.47
CA THR A 122 3.73 -5.86 -24.33
C THR A 122 3.18 -7.07 -23.58
N HIS A 123 2.00 -7.54 -23.98
CA HIS A 123 1.43 -8.81 -23.49
C HIS A 123 2.43 -9.98 -23.57
N ARG A 124 3.29 -9.99 -24.60
CA ARG A 124 4.33 -11.01 -24.74
C ARG A 124 5.35 -10.94 -23.60
N ALA A 125 5.84 -9.74 -23.27
CA ALA A 125 6.79 -9.56 -22.17
C ALA A 125 6.18 -9.94 -20.81
N GLN A 126 4.89 -9.62 -20.60
CA GLN A 126 4.16 -10.05 -19.41
C GLN A 126 4.10 -11.58 -19.33
N PHE A 127 3.77 -12.25 -20.44
CA PHE A 127 3.73 -13.71 -20.49
C PHE A 127 5.11 -14.36 -20.33
N GLU A 128 6.17 -13.78 -20.91
CA GLU A 128 7.56 -14.26 -20.73
C GLU A 128 7.98 -14.21 -19.26
N ALA A 129 7.56 -13.18 -18.50
CA ALA A 129 7.79 -13.12 -17.06
C ALA A 129 7.02 -14.21 -16.29
N LEU A 130 5.80 -14.55 -16.74
CA LEU A 130 5.05 -15.68 -16.19
C LEU A 130 5.72 -17.00 -16.52
N GLU A 131 6.20 -17.20 -17.75
CA GLU A 131 6.88 -18.42 -18.18
C GLU A 131 8.19 -18.64 -17.40
N ALA A 132 8.94 -17.56 -17.12
CA ALA A 132 10.11 -17.62 -16.26
C ALA A 132 9.77 -18.04 -14.81
N PHE A 133 8.57 -17.70 -14.32
CA PHE A 133 8.09 -18.06 -12.98
C PHE A 133 7.43 -19.45 -12.94
N PHE A 134 6.69 -19.80 -13.99
CA PHE A 134 5.93 -21.02 -14.16
C PHE A 134 6.13 -21.56 -15.59
N PRO A 135 7.19 -22.36 -15.84
CA PRO A 135 7.59 -22.79 -17.18
C PRO A 135 6.57 -23.66 -17.94
N GLN A 136 5.55 -24.18 -17.25
CA GLN A 136 4.49 -24.98 -17.86
C GLN A 136 3.28 -24.13 -18.30
N ALA A 137 3.34 -22.81 -18.15
CA ALA A 137 2.28 -21.91 -18.57
C ALA A 137 2.05 -22.00 -20.08
N GLN A 138 0.79 -22.17 -20.51
CA GLN A 138 0.41 -22.11 -21.92
C GLN A 138 -0.35 -20.82 -22.20
N SER A 139 0.11 -20.01 -23.15
CA SER A 139 -0.45 -18.68 -23.43
C SER A 139 -1.98 -18.66 -23.60
N LYS A 140 -2.57 -19.72 -24.19
CA LYS A 140 -4.02 -19.86 -24.37
C LYS A 140 -4.83 -19.87 -23.06
N ASP A 141 -4.21 -20.31 -21.97
CA ASP A 141 -4.87 -20.49 -20.67
C ASP A 141 -4.82 -19.23 -19.80
N TRP A 142 -4.08 -18.21 -20.23
CA TRP A 142 -3.85 -16.97 -19.49
C TRP A 142 -4.41 -15.77 -20.25
N LYS A 143 -5.26 -15.00 -19.57
CA LYS A 143 -5.89 -13.80 -20.14
C LYS A 143 -5.56 -12.58 -19.30
N VAL A 144 -5.35 -11.44 -19.96
CA VAL A 144 -5.17 -10.19 -19.23
C VAL A 144 -6.49 -9.75 -18.60
N GLN A 145 -6.43 -9.48 -17.30
CA GLN A 145 -7.52 -8.98 -16.48
C GLN A 145 -7.10 -7.66 -15.84
N VAL A 146 -7.93 -6.63 -16.00
CA VAL A 146 -7.78 -5.37 -15.28
C VAL A 146 -8.44 -5.53 -13.91
N ALA A 147 -7.68 -5.38 -12.83
CA ALA A 147 -8.14 -5.63 -11.46
C ALA A 147 -8.66 -4.38 -10.75
N GLY A 148 -8.20 -3.19 -11.13
CA GLY A 148 -8.66 -1.95 -10.49
C GLY A 148 -7.87 -0.72 -10.86
N GLN A 149 -8.33 0.41 -10.34
CA GLN A 149 -7.64 1.70 -10.41
C GLN A 149 -7.06 2.01 -9.04
N ARG A 150 -5.85 2.55 -9.02
CA ARG A 150 -5.16 3.03 -7.83
C ARG A 150 -4.78 4.47 -8.03
N VAL A 151 -4.85 5.23 -6.96
CA VAL A 151 -4.42 6.62 -6.94
C VAL A 151 -3.37 6.76 -5.85
N GLN A 152 -2.23 7.33 -6.23
CA GLN A 152 -1.12 7.59 -5.34
C GLN A 152 -1.17 9.05 -4.88
N ILE A 153 -1.09 9.28 -3.58
CA ILE A 153 -1.18 10.61 -2.96
C ILE A 153 0.22 11.26 -2.92
N ILE A 154 0.28 12.54 -3.28
CA ILE A 154 1.43 13.43 -3.18
C ILE A 154 1.06 14.56 -2.21
N LYS A 155 1.86 14.76 -1.17
CA LYS A 155 1.67 15.86 -0.22
C LYS A 155 2.82 16.85 -0.25
N PRO A 156 2.55 18.14 0.04
CA PRO A 156 3.60 19.10 0.27
C PRO A 156 4.44 18.69 1.50
N ASN A 157 5.73 19.01 1.47
CA ASN A 157 6.65 18.79 2.57
C ASN A 157 6.43 19.86 3.65
N SER A 158 6.60 19.49 4.92
CA SER A 158 6.44 20.43 6.02
C SER A 158 7.59 21.45 6.00
N GLY A 159 7.29 22.69 5.57
CA GLY A 159 8.23 23.82 5.60
C GLY A 159 8.65 24.34 4.22
N ASP A 160 8.51 23.55 3.16
CA ASP A 160 8.83 23.93 1.78
C ASP A 160 7.70 23.54 0.82
N TYR A 161 7.52 24.29 -0.27
CA TYR A 161 6.51 23.99 -1.30
C TYR A 161 6.78 22.69 -2.10
N GLY A 162 7.86 21.96 -1.78
CA GLY A 162 8.21 20.68 -2.39
C GLY A 162 7.23 19.57 -2.02
N GLY A 163 7.27 18.44 -2.73
CA GLY A 163 6.29 17.35 -2.60
C GLY A 163 6.94 16.00 -2.31
N SER A 164 6.28 15.15 -1.52
CA SER A 164 6.70 13.77 -1.31
C SER A 164 5.60 12.76 -1.63
N LEU A 165 5.99 11.66 -2.30
CA LEU A 165 5.13 10.49 -2.49
C LEU A 165 4.89 9.80 -1.15
N LYS A 166 3.61 9.59 -0.82
CA LYS A 166 3.23 8.88 0.40
C LYS A 166 2.99 7.40 0.11
N PHE A 167 4.04 6.60 0.20
CA PHE A 167 3.92 5.15 0.17
C PHE A 167 3.47 4.65 1.56
N GLY A 168 2.18 4.37 1.74
CA GLY A 168 1.71 3.79 3.01
C GLY A 168 0.23 4.00 3.32
N THR A 169 -0.11 3.67 4.56
CA THR A 169 -1.39 3.98 5.19
C THR A 169 -1.25 5.33 5.90
N GLU A 170 -2.18 6.23 5.65
CA GLU A 170 -2.25 7.54 6.30
C GLU A 170 -3.53 7.66 7.11
N LEU A 171 -3.42 8.13 8.35
CA LEU A 171 -4.56 8.46 9.18
C LEU A 171 -4.89 9.96 8.99
N VAL A 172 -6.09 10.24 8.49
CA VAL A 172 -6.67 11.59 8.41
C VAL A 172 -7.81 11.67 9.41
N VAL A 173 -7.81 12.72 10.22
CA VAL A 173 -8.81 12.93 11.27
C VAL A 173 -9.39 14.32 11.11
N CYS A 174 -10.71 14.44 11.14
CA CYS A 174 -11.34 15.77 11.13
C CYS A 174 -10.95 16.57 12.38
N GLU A 175 -10.89 17.89 12.26
CA GLU A 175 -10.49 18.78 13.36
C GLU A 175 -11.34 18.58 14.62
N ASP A 176 -12.64 18.33 14.44
CA ASP A 176 -13.60 18.04 15.51
C ASP A 176 -13.55 16.58 16.02
N ARG A 177 -12.69 15.75 15.43
CA ARG A 177 -12.47 14.32 15.72
C ARG A 177 -13.73 13.45 15.55
N SER A 178 -14.74 13.93 14.84
CA SER A 178 -15.98 13.19 14.58
C SER A 178 -15.79 12.04 13.58
N LEU A 179 -14.79 12.15 12.71
CA LEU A 179 -14.45 11.17 11.68
C LEU A 179 -12.93 10.96 11.60
N ALA A 180 -12.54 9.71 11.48
CA ALA A 180 -11.17 9.30 11.16
C ALA A 180 -11.19 8.34 9.96
N ALA A 181 -10.29 8.59 9.02
CA ALA A 181 -10.16 7.85 7.77
C ALA A 181 -8.74 7.31 7.61
N LEU A 182 -8.62 6.08 7.12
CA LEU A 182 -7.34 5.52 6.66
C LEU A 182 -7.28 5.62 5.14
N LEU A 183 -6.36 6.44 4.64
CA LEU A 183 -6.11 6.64 3.21
C LEU A 183 -4.86 5.88 2.76
N GLY A 184 -4.83 5.46 1.51
CA GLY A 184 -3.68 4.77 0.92
C GLY A 184 -3.74 3.25 1.02
N ALA A 185 -2.58 2.61 1.19
CA ALA A 185 -2.50 1.15 1.25
C ALA A 185 -3.18 0.63 2.52
N SER A 186 -3.89 -0.50 2.43
CA SER A 186 -4.42 -1.16 3.63
C SER A 186 -3.25 -1.56 4.54
N PRO A 187 -3.28 -1.21 5.83
CA PRO A 187 -2.18 -1.50 6.73
C PRO A 187 -2.02 -3.02 6.87
N GLY A 188 -0.82 -3.51 6.58
CA GLY A 188 -0.48 -4.91 6.80
C GLY A 188 -0.46 -5.24 8.29
N ALA A 189 -0.38 -6.53 8.61
CA ALA A 189 -0.30 -6.99 10.01
C ALA A 189 0.83 -6.32 10.81
N SER A 190 1.94 -5.96 10.15
CA SER A 190 3.08 -5.27 10.78
C SER A 190 2.82 -3.81 11.15
N THR A 191 1.87 -3.12 10.50
CA THR A 191 1.62 -1.69 10.72
C THR A 191 0.25 -1.39 11.33
N ALA A 192 -0.71 -2.33 11.24
CA ALA A 192 -2.08 -2.14 11.71
C ALA A 192 -2.15 -1.74 13.20
N ALA A 193 -1.36 -2.37 14.06
CA ALA A 193 -1.34 -2.05 15.49
C ALA A 193 -0.81 -0.63 15.75
N SER A 194 0.24 -0.20 15.04
CA SER A 194 0.78 1.16 15.16
C SER A 194 -0.22 2.20 14.69
N VAL A 195 -0.86 1.97 13.54
CA VAL A 195 -1.87 2.89 12.98
C VAL A 195 -3.08 3.01 13.92
N ALA A 196 -3.55 1.90 14.48
CA ALA A 196 -4.63 1.92 15.47
C ALA A 196 -4.22 2.68 16.74
N LEU A 197 -2.99 2.51 17.20
CA LEU A 197 -2.45 3.22 18.35
C LEU A 197 -2.40 4.74 18.10
N ASP A 198 -1.97 5.17 16.91
CA ASP A 198 -1.93 6.58 16.55
C ASP A 198 -3.33 7.18 16.42
N MET A 199 -4.30 6.40 15.92
CA MET A 199 -5.72 6.80 15.95
C MET A 199 -6.22 7.03 17.38
N VAL A 200 -5.89 6.14 18.32
CA VAL A 200 -6.28 6.32 19.73
C VAL A 200 -5.65 7.58 20.32
N LYS A 201 -4.36 7.82 20.06
CA LYS A 201 -3.66 9.03 20.54
C LYS A 201 -4.29 10.31 19.98
N THR A 202 -4.60 10.34 18.68
CA THR A 202 -5.09 11.55 18.01
C THR A 202 -6.56 11.82 18.34
N CYS A 203 -7.43 10.82 18.19
CA CYS A 203 -8.87 11.00 18.33
C CYS A 203 -9.33 11.04 19.79
N PHE A 204 -8.61 10.37 20.70
CA PHE A 204 -9.04 10.18 22.09
C PHE A 204 -7.98 10.64 23.11
N ALA A 205 -7.20 11.67 22.77
CA ALA A 205 -6.17 12.24 23.65
C ALA A 205 -6.70 12.60 25.06
N ASP A 206 -7.95 13.08 25.14
CA ASP A 206 -8.64 13.43 26.39
C ASP A 206 -8.96 12.22 27.29
N ARG A 207 -9.03 11.02 26.69
CA ARG A 207 -9.27 9.76 27.39
C ARG A 207 -7.99 8.97 27.64
N LEU A 208 -6.93 9.26 26.88
CA LEU A 208 -5.62 8.65 27.02
C LEU A 208 -4.83 9.28 28.18
N THR A 209 -5.37 9.17 29.38
CA THR A 209 -4.79 9.71 30.61
C THR A 209 -4.50 8.59 31.62
N GLU A 210 -3.63 8.86 32.58
CA GLU A 210 -3.26 7.92 33.67
C GLU A 210 -4.48 7.45 34.48
N SER A 211 -5.50 8.31 34.63
CA SER A 211 -6.74 7.97 35.34
C SER A 211 -7.76 7.18 34.51
N ARG A 212 -7.46 6.92 33.22
CA ARG A 212 -8.40 6.29 32.27
C ARG A 212 -7.75 5.19 31.45
N TRP A 213 -7.48 5.44 30.16
CA TRP A 213 -7.11 4.37 29.22
C TRP A 213 -5.63 4.02 29.24
N LEU A 214 -4.77 4.91 29.72
CA LEU A 214 -3.32 4.72 29.66
C LEU A 214 -2.84 3.47 30.44
N PRO A 215 -3.36 3.14 31.64
CA PRO A 215 -3.01 1.88 32.32
C PRO A 215 -3.37 0.64 31.50
N LYS A 216 -4.56 0.63 30.87
CA LYS A 216 -4.98 -0.50 30.03
C LYS A 216 -4.13 -0.60 28.77
N LEU A 217 -3.78 0.54 28.18
CA LEU A 217 -2.93 0.58 27.00
C LEU A 217 -1.54 0.00 27.28
N ARG A 218 -0.93 0.34 28.43
CA ARG A 218 0.36 -0.25 28.85
C ARG A 218 0.28 -1.75 29.14
N GLN A 219 -0.89 -2.29 29.51
CA GLN A 219 -1.07 -3.75 29.60
C GLN A 219 -1.03 -4.43 28.22
N VAL A 220 -1.64 -3.80 27.21
CA VAL A 220 -1.68 -4.34 25.83
C VAL A 220 -0.34 -4.12 25.13
N PHE A 221 0.28 -2.96 25.32
CA PHE A 221 1.56 -2.55 24.78
C PHE A 221 2.53 -2.22 25.92
N PRO A 222 3.23 -3.22 26.50
CA PRO A 222 4.13 -3.01 27.64
C PRO A 222 5.28 -2.04 27.37
N THR A 223 5.65 -1.87 26.10
CA THR A 223 6.72 -0.96 25.66
C THR A 223 6.17 0.41 25.24
N TYR A 224 4.90 0.72 25.53
CA TYR A 224 4.30 1.99 25.15
C TYR A 224 5.02 3.18 25.81
N GLY A 225 5.55 4.08 24.98
CA GLY A 225 6.32 5.24 25.41
C GLY A 225 7.80 4.97 25.66
N ILE A 226 8.30 3.76 25.35
CA ILE A 226 9.72 3.40 25.44
C ILE A 226 10.28 3.33 24.02
N ASP A 227 11.39 4.03 23.78
CA ASP A 227 12.15 3.89 22.55
C ASP A 227 13.09 2.68 22.64
N LEU A 228 12.70 1.59 21.99
CA LEU A 228 13.46 0.33 21.99
C LEU A 228 14.76 0.42 21.18
N ALA A 229 14.96 1.46 20.36
CA ALA A 229 16.23 1.70 19.70
C ALA A 229 17.28 2.28 20.66
N VAL A 230 16.84 2.89 21.76
CA VAL A 230 17.70 3.52 22.78
C VAL A 230 17.79 2.65 24.03
N ASP A 231 16.68 2.05 24.46
CA ASP A 231 16.63 1.19 25.65
C ASP A 231 16.84 -0.28 25.27
N GLU A 232 18.11 -0.69 25.27
CA GLU A 232 18.53 -2.07 24.98
C GLU A 232 17.85 -3.09 25.93
N ALA A 233 17.76 -2.77 27.23
CA ALA A 233 17.19 -3.68 28.22
C ALA A 233 15.70 -3.92 27.96
N ALA A 234 14.95 -2.87 27.66
CA ALA A 234 13.54 -2.98 27.29
C ALA A 234 13.36 -3.76 25.97
N CYS A 235 14.26 -3.55 24.99
CA CYS A 235 14.25 -4.27 23.72
C CYS A 235 14.46 -5.78 23.94
N LEU A 236 15.50 -6.16 24.68
CA LEU A 236 15.81 -7.55 25.00
C LEU A 236 14.67 -8.23 25.78
N ALA A 237 14.10 -7.55 26.77
CA ALA A 237 12.96 -8.07 27.53
C ALA A 237 11.72 -8.30 26.65
N SER A 238 11.44 -7.36 25.73
CA SER A 238 10.32 -7.49 24.78
C SER A 238 10.53 -8.65 23.80
N ARG A 239 11.76 -8.81 23.27
CA ARG A 239 12.15 -9.91 22.38
C ARG A 239 12.02 -11.26 23.09
N ALA A 240 12.56 -11.39 24.31
CA ALA A 240 12.48 -12.61 25.10
C ALA A 240 11.03 -13.02 25.40
N ARG A 241 10.18 -12.06 25.81
CA ARG A 241 8.75 -12.31 26.05
C ARG A 241 8.04 -12.80 24.78
N THR A 242 8.24 -12.11 23.67
CA THR A 242 7.56 -12.41 22.41
C THR A 242 8.00 -13.76 21.86
N ALA A 243 9.30 -14.06 21.95
CA ALA A 243 9.85 -15.34 21.52
C ALA A 243 9.30 -16.52 22.32
N ALA A 244 9.17 -16.37 23.65
CA ALA A 244 8.58 -17.41 24.49
C ALA A 244 7.12 -17.70 24.11
N VAL A 245 6.32 -16.66 23.82
CA VAL A 245 4.92 -16.81 23.38
C VAL A 245 4.82 -17.46 21.99
N LEU A 246 5.74 -17.14 21.08
CA LEU A 246 5.73 -17.63 19.70
C LEU A 246 6.52 -18.95 19.52
N GLY A 247 7.15 -19.48 20.58
CA GLY A 247 7.99 -20.68 20.50
C GLY A 247 9.29 -20.49 19.69
N ILE A 248 9.83 -19.27 19.64
CA ILE A 248 11.07 -18.95 18.92
C ILE A 248 12.26 -19.21 19.85
N VAL A 249 13.16 -20.10 19.45
CA VAL A 249 14.26 -20.60 20.30
C VAL A 249 15.52 -19.71 20.23
N ASP A 250 15.68 -18.93 19.17
CA ASP A 250 16.88 -18.13 18.93
C ASP A 250 16.56 -16.63 18.94
N ILE A 251 16.83 -15.98 20.08
CA ILE A 251 16.45 -14.57 20.33
C ILE A 251 17.61 -13.59 20.15
N ASN A 252 18.84 -14.08 19.93
CA ASN A 252 20.07 -13.30 19.98
C ASN A 252 20.64 -12.91 18.60
N ARG A 253 19.91 -13.15 17.50
CA ARG A 253 20.29 -12.69 16.15
C ARG A 253 19.68 -11.35 15.77
#